data_AF-A0A963Y0W7-F1
#
_entry.id   AF-A0A963Y0W7-F1
#
_cell.length_a   1.000
_cell.length_b   1.000
_cell.length_c   1.000
_cell.angle_alpha   90.00
_cell.angle_beta   90.00
_cell.angle_gamma   90.00
#
_symmetry.space_group_name_H-M   'P 1'
#
loop_
_entity.id
_entity.type
_entity.pdbx_description
1 polymer ?
#
loop_
_entity_poly.entity_id
_entity_poly.type
_entity_poly.pdbx_seq_one_letter_code
_entity_poly.pdbx_strand_id
1 'polypeptide(L)'
;MADLKRTVLYDLHIELGGKMVPFAGYEMPVQYPMGVMKEHLHTRAAAGLFDVSHMGQILMGAKSGKVEDAALALEKLVPVDILGLKEGRQRYALFTNDEGGILDDLMVANRGDHL
;
A
#
# COMPACT_ATOMS: atom_id res chain seq x y z
N MET A 1 -3.03 -17.86 -19.82
CA MET A 1 -2.64 -17.23 -18.53
C MET A 1 -2.06 -15.88 -18.88
N ALA A 2 -2.54 -14.80 -18.27
CA ALA A 2 -1.94 -13.49 -18.50
C ALA A 2 -0.51 -13.49 -17.95
N ASP A 3 0.42 -12.84 -18.64
CA ASP A 3 1.79 -12.67 -18.15
C ASP A 3 1.78 -11.88 -16.84
N LEU A 4 2.56 -12.34 -15.86
CA LEU A 4 2.68 -11.67 -14.57
C LEU A 4 3.45 -10.36 -14.72
N LYS A 5 3.02 -9.34 -13.98
CA LYS A 5 3.72 -8.05 -13.91
C LYS A 5 5.01 -8.19 -13.08
N ARG A 6 5.96 -7.29 -13.30
CA ARG A 6 7.23 -7.22 -12.56
C ARG A 6 7.38 -5.84 -11.93
N THR A 7 7.92 -5.78 -10.72
CA THR A 7 8.32 -4.50 -10.11
C THR A 7 9.62 -4.01 -10.75
N VAL A 8 9.95 -2.74 -10.54
CA VAL A 8 11.23 -2.16 -10.99
C VAL A 8 12.46 -2.82 -10.34
N LEU A 9 12.27 -3.55 -9.24
CA LEU A 9 13.33 -4.24 -8.51
C LEU A 9 13.43 -5.74 -8.87
N TYR A 10 12.71 -6.22 -9.89
CA TYR A 10 12.70 -7.64 -10.26
C TYR A 10 14.10 -8.23 -10.46
N ASP A 11 14.95 -7.57 -11.25
CA ASP A 11 16.30 -8.08 -11.53
C ASP A 11 17.17 -8.13 -10.26
N LEU A 12 17.00 -7.16 -9.35
CA LEU A 12 17.68 -7.16 -8.05
C LEU A 12 17.20 -8.33 -7.18
N HIS A 13 15.92 -8.67 -7.22
CA HIS A 13 15.40 -9.85 -6.51
C HIS A 13 16.05 -11.13 -7.01
N ILE A 14 16.19 -11.28 -8.33
CA ILE A 14 16.87 -12.44 -8.94
C ILE A 14 18.34 -12.49 -8.52
N GLU A 15 19.06 -11.36 -8.60
CA GLU A 15 20.46 -11.25 -8.18
C GLU A 15 20.66 -11.69 -6.71
N LEU A 16 19.76 -11.28 -5.82
CA LEU A 16 19.81 -11.60 -4.38
C LEU A 16 19.30 -13.02 -4.04
N GLY A 17 18.93 -13.83 -5.05
CA GLY A 17 18.43 -15.19 -4.86
C GLY A 17 17.00 -15.25 -4.33
N GLY A 18 16.19 -14.24 -4.62
CA GLY A 18 14.77 -14.19 -4.31
C GLY A 18 14.00 -15.31 -5.00
N LYS A 19 13.22 -16.06 -4.22
CA LYS A 19 12.33 -17.10 -4.75
C LYS A 19 11.04 -16.44 -5.27
N MET A 20 10.97 -16.22 -6.58
CA MET A 20 9.84 -15.54 -7.22
C MET A 20 8.60 -16.43 -7.31
N VAL A 21 7.43 -15.89 -6.94
CA VAL A 21 6.13 -16.57 -7.01
C VAL A 21 5.04 -15.64 -7.55
N PRO A 22 3.95 -16.18 -8.12
CA PRO A 22 2.77 -15.38 -8.48
C PRO A 22 2.08 -14.84 -7.22
N PHE A 23 1.94 -13.51 -7.12
CA PHE A 23 1.22 -12.85 -6.03
C PHE A 23 0.49 -11.61 -6.56
N ALA A 24 -0.84 -11.56 -6.41
CA ALA A 24 -1.69 -10.43 -6.84
C ALA A 24 -1.46 -9.99 -8.31
N GLY A 25 -1.11 -10.92 -9.21
CA GLY A 25 -0.81 -10.62 -10.60
C GLY A 25 0.61 -10.15 -10.89
N TYR A 26 1.52 -10.19 -9.90
CA TYR A 26 2.95 -9.87 -10.02
C TYR A 26 3.84 -11.11 -9.76
N GLU A 27 5.07 -11.07 -10.26
CA GLU A 27 6.17 -11.90 -9.78
C GLU A 27 6.81 -11.24 -8.56
N MET A 28 6.63 -11.81 -7.36
CA MET A 28 7.15 -11.26 -6.10
C MET A 28 8.04 -12.28 -5.37
N PRO A 29 9.09 -11.84 -4.64
CA PRO A 29 9.93 -12.72 -3.86
C PRO A 29 9.21 -13.19 -2.59
N VAL A 30 9.00 -14.50 -2.42
CA VAL A 30 8.40 -15.06 -1.18
C VAL A 30 9.40 -15.21 -0.03
N GLN A 31 10.68 -15.39 -0.36
CA GLN A 31 11.81 -15.46 0.57
C GLN A 31 13.13 -15.34 -0.20
N TYR A 32 14.22 -15.08 0.50
CA TYR A 32 15.61 -15.07 0.03
C TYR A 32 16.38 -16.27 0.63
N PRO A 33 17.69 -16.46 0.35
CA PRO A 33 18.45 -17.63 0.84
C PRO A 33 18.46 -17.80 2.36
N MET A 34 18.22 -16.72 3.11
CA MET A 34 18.08 -16.75 4.57
C MET A 34 16.85 -17.57 5.02
N GLY A 35 15.77 -17.53 4.24
CA GLY A 35 14.50 -18.22 4.49
C GLY A 35 13.55 -17.45 5.41
N VAL A 36 12.24 -17.68 5.23
CA VAL A 36 11.15 -16.90 5.87
C VAL A 36 11.33 -16.71 7.38
N MET A 37 11.67 -17.77 8.13
CA MET A 37 11.77 -17.68 9.59
C MET A 37 12.91 -16.76 10.05
N LYS A 38 14.06 -16.81 9.37
CA LYS A 38 15.20 -15.98 9.73
C LYS A 38 14.99 -14.54 9.28
N GLU A 39 14.37 -14.31 8.12
CA GLU A 39 13.97 -12.96 7.65
C GLU A 39 12.99 -12.29 8.62
N HIS A 40 12.02 -13.05 9.12
CA HIS A 40 11.08 -12.58 10.15
C HIS A 40 11.80 -12.15 11.43
N LEU A 41 12.67 -13.02 11.97
CA LEU A 41 13.43 -12.73 13.20
C LEU A 41 14.38 -11.54 12.99
N HIS A 42 15.03 -11.45 11.82
CA HIS A 42 15.91 -10.34 11.47
C HIS A 42 15.15 -9.01 11.44
N THR A 43 13.95 -8.97 10.85
CA THR A 43 13.11 -7.77 10.82
C THR A 43 12.76 -7.28 12.23
N ARG A 44 12.55 -8.19 13.18
CA ARG A 44 12.24 -7.84 14.58
C ARG A 44 13.47 -7.43 15.40
N ALA A 45 14.62 -8.03 15.13
CA ALA A 45 15.85 -7.81 15.89
C ALA A 45 16.73 -6.70 15.31
N ALA A 46 16.54 -6.37 14.03
CA ALA A 46 17.33 -5.41 13.26
C ALA A 46 16.41 -4.63 12.28
N ALA A 47 16.66 -4.70 10.98
CA ALA A 47 15.87 -4.00 9.96
C ALA A 47 15.58 -4.93 8.77
N GLY A 48 14.33 -4.98 8.34
CA GLY A 48 13.91 -5.67 7.11
C GLY A 48 13.64 -4.66 6.00
N LEU A 49 14.05 -4.99 4.77
CA LEU A 49 13.71 -4.24 3.57
C LEU A 49 12.69 -5.03 2.75
N PHE A 50 11.59 -4.39 2.36
CA PHE A 50 10.50 -5.01 1.62
C PHE A 50 10.22 -4.23 0.34
N ASP A 51 10.14 -4.94 -0.78
CA ASP A 51 9.59 -4.39 -2.02
C ASP A 51 8.06 -4.50 -2.01
N VAL A 52 7.40 -3.38 -1.73
CA VAL A 52 5.94 -3.26 -1.74
C VAL A 52 5.43 -2.48 -2.97
N SER A 53 6.24 -2.37 -4.03
CA SER A 53 5.94 -1.54 -5.20
C SER A 53 4.78 -2.05 -6.06
N HIS A 54 4.25 -3.25 -5.76
CA HIS A 54 3.04 -3.79 -6.38
C HIS A 54 1.77 -3.13 -5.82
N MET A 55 1.84 -2.45 -4.67
CA MET A 55 0.73 -1.71 -4.07
C MET A 55 0.38 -0.48 -4.92
N GLY A 56 -0.93 -0.25 -5.10
CA GLY A 56 -1.42 0.95 -5.77
C GLY A 56 -1.15 2.22 -4.96
N GLN A 57 -0.75 3.28 -5.65
CA GLN A 57 -0.62 4.63 -5.07
C GLN A 57 -1.52 5.58 -5.86
N ILE A 58 -2.34 6.36 -5.16
CA ILE A 58 -3.28 7.30 -5.75
C ILE A 58 -3.07 8.64 -5.05
N LEU A 59 -2.92 9.70 -5.83
CA LEU A 59 -2.95 11.08 -5.33
C LEU A 59 -4.33 11.64 -5.58
N MET A 60 -4.97 12.16 -4.54
CA MET A 60 -6.32 12.70 -4.64
C MET A 60 -6.34 14.18 -4.31
N GLY A 61 -6.57 14.99 -5.34
CA GLY A 61 -6.83 16.42 -5.22
C GLY A 61 -8.30 16.76 -5.44
N ALA A 62 -8.74 17.88 -4.89
CA ALA A 62 -10.07 18.42 -5.15
C ALA A 62 -10.05 19.42 -6.32
N LYS A 63 -11.09 19.40 -7.16
CA LYS A 63 -11.26 20.40 -8.24
C LYS A 63 -11.37 21.83 -7.72
N SER A 64 -11.83 22.02 -6.49
CA SER A 64 -11.89 23.31 -5.81
C SER A 64 -10.52 23.83 -5.36
N GLY A 65 -9.48 22.98 -5.39
CA GLY A 65 -8.17 23.27 -4.83
C GLY A 65 -8.09 23.17 -3.30
N LYS A 66 -9.17 22.76 -2.62
CA LYS A 66 -9.22 22.62 -1.16
C LYS A 66 -9.15 21.14 -0.77
N VAL A 67 -8.12 20.74 -0.05
CA VAL A 67 -7.93 19.33 0.39
C VAL A 67 -9.10 18.84 1.26
N GLU A 68 -9.77 19.75 1.97
CA GLU A 68 -10.96 19.47 2.77
C GLU A 68 -12.11 18.90 1.92
N ASP A 69 -12.26 19.36 0.68
CA ASP A 69 -13.28 18.84 -0.22
C ASP A 69 -12.94 17.42 -0.71
N ALA A 70 -11.65 17.11 -0.87
CA ALA A 70 -11.20 15.74 -1.15
C ALA A 70 -11.44 14.83 0.06
N ALA A 71 -11.14 15.32 1.27
CA ALA A 71 -11.39 14.59 2.52
C ALA A 71 -12.88 14.25 2.69
N LEU A 72 -13.77 15.24 2.55
CA LEU A 72 -15.22 15.03 2.62
C LEU A 72 -15.75 14.11 1.52
N ALA A 73 -15.13 14.11 0.33
CA ALA A 73 -15.49 13.16 -0.72
C ALA A 73 -15.07 11.73 -0.35
N LEU A 74 -13.88 11.54 0.23
CA LEU A 74 -13.38 10.23 0.64
C LEU A 74 -14.18 9.65 1.81
N GLU A 75 -14.61 10.47 2.77
CA GLU A 75 -15.45 10.04 3.90
C GLU A 75 -16.79 9.43 3.48
N LYS A 76 -17.24 9.67 2.23
CA LYS A 76 -18.42 8.98 1.68
C LYS A 76 -18.15 7.51 1.34
N LEU A 77 -16.88 7.13 1.23
CA LEU A 77 -16.42 5.79 0.83
C LEU A 77 -15.78 5.02 1.99
N VAL A 78 -15.30 5.73 3.03
CA VAL A 78 -14.59 5.14 4.17
C VAL A 78 -15.22 5.57 5.50
N PRO A 79 -15.35 4.66 6.49
CA PRO A 79 -15.98 4.97 7.78
C PRO A 79 -14.97 5.56 8.78
N VAL A 80 -14.14 6.51 8.34
CA VAL A 80 -13.14 7.18 9.17
C VAL A 80 -13.15 8.68 8.91
N ASP A 81 -12.91 9.48 9.94
CA ASP A 81 -12.76 10.93 9.83
C ASP A 81 -11.46 11.27 9.07
N ILE A 82 -11.56 11.78 7.85
CA ILE A 82 -10.42 12.23 7.05
C ILE A 82 -10.30 13.75 7.13
N LEU A 83 -11.40 14.48 7.28
CA LEU A 83 -11.37 15.93 7.41
C LEU A 83 -10.56 16.38 8.65
N GLY A 84 -10.66 15.64 9.75
CA GLY A 84 -9.88 15.85 10.97
C GLY A 84 -8.43 15.34 10.90
N LEU A 85 -8.01 14.71 9.79
CA LEU A 85 -6.62 14.25 9.60
C LEU A 85 -5.72 15.45 9.30
N LYS A 86 -4.90 15.85 10.27
CA LYS A 86 -3.95 16.95 10.11
C LYS A 86 -2.90 16.65 9.04
N GLU A 87 -2.37 17.71 8.41
CA GLU A 87 -1.25 17.62 7.47
C GLU A 87 -0.05 16.84 8.05
N GLY A 88 0.61 16.05 7.20
CA GLY A 88 1.74 15.20 7.54
C GLY A 88 1.35 13.94 8.32
N ARG A 89 0.05 13.68 8.52
CA ARG A 89 -0.46 12.51 9.25
C ARG A 89 -1.09 11.51 8.29
N GLN A 90 -1.11 10.26 8.76
CA GLN A 90 -1.72 9.14 8.05
C GLN A 90 -2.76 8.45 8.94
N ARG A 91 -3.79 7.87 8.33
CA ARG A 91 -4.83 7.10 9.00
C ARG A 91 -5.16 5.85 8.17
N TYR A 92 -5.32 4.72 8.85
CA TYR A 92 -5.82 3.50 8.25
C TYR A 92 -7.34 3.61 8.04
N ALA A 93 -7.82 3.22 6.87
CA ALA A 93 -9.19 3.32 6.44
C ALA A 93 -9.62 2.04 5.72
N LEU A 94 -10.93 1.86 5.57
CA LEU A 94 -11.54 0.71 4.91
C LEU A 94 -12.51 1.23 3.86
N PHE A 95 -12.42 0.76 2.62
CA PHE A 95 -13.51 0.96 1.68
C PHE A 95 -14.65 0.01 2.05
N THR A 96 -15.84 0.57 2.27
CA THR A 96 -17.03 -0.22 2.59
C THR A 96 -18.03 -0.18 1.43
N ASN A 97 -18.69 -1.30 1.17
CA ASN A 97 -19.85 -1.34 0.27
C ASN A 97 -21.14 -0.92 1.00
N ASP A 98 -22.25 -0.85 0.27
CA ASP A 98 -23.56 -0.42 0.78
C ASP A 98 -24.13 -1.34 1.89
N GLU A 99 -23.63 -2.57 2.01
CA GLU A 99 -24.02 -3.55 3.03
C GLU A 99 -23.09 -3.52 4.26
N GLY A 100 -22.08 -2.65 4.28
CA GLY A 100 -21.07 -2.55 5.34
C GLY A 100 -19.95 -3.59 5.25
N GLY A 101 -19.88 -4.36 4.16
CA GLY A 101 -18.76 -5.25 3.87
C GLY A 101 -17.51 -4.48 3.44
N ILE A 102 -16.33 -5.02 3.77
CA ILE A 102 -15.03 -4.43 3.39
C ILE A 102 -14.69 -4.83 1.96
N LEU A 103 -14.46 -3.83 1.11
CA LEU A 103 -13.98 -4.00 -0.26
C LEU A 103 -12.45 -4.04 -0.32
N ASP A 104 -11.80 -3.16 0.44
CA ASP A 104 -10.34 -3.05 0.52
C ASP A 104 -9.94 -2.23 1.75
N ASP A 105 -8.66 -2.30 2.13
CA ASP A 105 -8.06 -1.44 3.14
C ASP A 105 -7.02 -0.49 2.55
N LEU A 106 -6.87 0.68 3.15
CA LEU A 106 -5.95 1.69 2.65
C LEU A 106 -5.36 2.54 3.76
N MET A 107 -4.19 3.10 3.49
CA MET A 107 -3.59 4.12 4.34
C MET A 107 -3.71 5.49 3.64
N VAL A 108 -4.47 6.39 4.24
CA VAL A 108 -4.71 7.75 3.71
C VAL A 108 -3.76 8.72 4.38
N ALA A 109 -3.02 9.53 3.61
CA ALA A 109 -2.07 10.50 4.14
C ALA A 109 -2.44 11.92 3.72
N ASN A 110 -2.64 12.82 4.67
CA ASN A 110 -2.82 14.24 4.31
C ASN A 110 -1.45 14.88 4.05
N ARG A 111 -1.21 15.33 2.82
CA ARG A 111 0.03 16.01 2.40
C ARG A 111 -0.09 17.53 2.29
N GLY A 112 -1.25 18.09 2.66
CA GLY A 112 -1.53 19.52 2.67
C GLY A 112 -2.23 19.99 1.40
N ASP A 113 -1.70 19.61 0.23
CA ASP A 113 -2.27 19.91 -1.09
C ASP A 113 -3.06 18.74 -1.72
N HIS A 114 -2.84 17.52 -1.24
CA HIS A 114 -3.55 16.31 -1.65
C HIS A 114 -3.68 15.30 -0.49
N LEU A 115 -4.53 14.29 -0.71
CA LEU A 115 -4.61 13.06 0.07
C LEU A 115 -3.93 11.90 -0.65
#